data_AF-A0A968XFW9-F1
#
_entry.id   AF-A0A968XFW9-F1
#
_cell.length_a   1.000
_cell.length_b   1.000
_cell.length_c   1.000
_cell.angle_alpha   90.00
_cell.angle_beta   90.00
_cell.angle_gamma   90.00
#
_symmetry.space_group_name_H-M   'P 1'
#
loop_
_entity.id
_entity.type
_entity.pdbx_description
1 polymer ?
#
loop_
_entity_poly.entity_id
_entity_poly.type
_entity_poly.pdbx_seq_one_letter_code
_entity_poly.pdbx_strand_id
1 'polypeptide(L)'
;MSNPLQAEFKLEWDREYRKITTKILKTTARSAPELIQMLQEALVALEVPGVKLKLLTGKYASYSLQYKHPKTKEAIGLVWTEDASMQSFYHIMNACQKVTGARLKLLRSGNLGLPKTAGNQIYRQLFESTENQHIKPNLTSIHHLATYHSFVNAIAARELVLGGKALSLPELIQLVRETGVLAQAQLLQDLDVILDITGAVDSPPPIDETALLRDYLMNLMITQQIMGLPTLIAAIQRQFPDQDRKIIDQTIDQFCDDQKLSLLNPTEKPARRMICWQPT
;
A
#
# COMPACT_ATOMS: atom_id res chain seq x y z
N MET A 1 -7.06 -10.99 -16.56
CA MET A 1 -7.27 -12.15 -15.68
C MET A 1 -6.02 -12.33 -14.85
N SER A 2 -6.14 -12.45 -13.53
CA SER A 2 -4.96 -12.63 -12.67
C SER A 2 -4.38 -14.04 -12.83
N ASN A 3 -3.07 -14.12 -13.06
CA ASN A 3 -2.30 -15.37 -13.05
C ASN A 3 -2.44 -16.05 -11.67
N PRO A 4 -2.49 -17.39 -11.55
CA PRO A 4 -2.47 -18.11 -10.27
C PRO A 4 -1.48 -17.57 -9.23
N LEU A 5 -0.27 -17.19 -9.66
CA LEU A 5 0.73 -16.62 -8.75
C LEU A 5 0.34 -15.21 -8.26
N GLN A 6 -0.28 -14.39 -9.13
CA GLN A 6 -0.81 -13.07 -8.74
C GLN A 6 -2.01 -13.21 -7.81
N ALA A 7 -2.88 -14.20 -8.04
CA ALA A 7 -4.01 -14.50 -7.17
C ALA A 7 -3.55 -14.93 -5.77
N GLU A 8 -2.59 -15.87 -5.70
CA GLU A 8 -1.99 -16.29 -4.44
C GLU A 8 -1.30 -15.12 -3.71
N PHE A 9 -0.55 -14.29 -4.44
CA PHE A 9 0.07 -13.08 -3.89
C PHE A 9 -0.96 -12.09 -3.33
N LYS A 10 -2.06 -11.82 -4.05
CA LYS A 10 -3.13 -10.93 -3.56
C LYS A 10 -3.76 -11.48 -2.27
N LEU A 11 -4.00 -12.79 -2.17
CA LEU A 11 -4.52 -13.41 -0.94
C LEU A 11 -3.53 -13.29 0.23
N GLU A 12 -2.23 -13.46 -0.03
CA GLU A 12 -1.20 -13.29 1.00
C GLU A 12 -1.06 -11.81 1.41
N TRP A 13 -1.12 -10.90 0.43
CA TRP A 13 -1.13 -9.46 0.66
C TRP A 13 -2.28 -9.04 1.58
N ASP A 14 -3.50 -9.46 1.27
CA ASP A 14 -4.68 -9.16 2.08
C ASP A 14 -4.53 -9.67 3.51
N ARG A 15 -3.98 -10.88 3.68
CA ARG A 15 -3.73 -11.48 5.00
C ARG A 15 -2.74 -10.67 5.82
N GLU A 16 -1.60 -10.34 5.24
CA GLU A 16 -0.55 -9.58 5.93
C GLU A 16 -1.01 -8.13 6.19
N TYR A 17 -1.73 -7.52 5.24
CA TYR A 17 -2.31 -6.19 5.40
C TYR A 17 -3.20 -6.10 6.64
N ARG A 18 -4.12 -7.05 6.84
CA ARG A 18 -4.96 -7.10 8.07
C ARG A 18 -4.14 -7.24 9.34
N LYS A 19 -3.12 -8.11 9.31
CA LYS A 19 -2.23 -8.30 10.45
C LYS A 19 -1.50 -7.00 10.77
N ILE A 20 -1.12 -6.22 9.75
CA ILE A 20 -0.51 -4.90 9.93
C ILE A 20 -1.52 -3.88 10.46
N THR A 21 -2.76 -3.84 9.95
CA THR A 21 -3.78 -2.86 10.38
C THR A 21 -4.14 -3.01 11.86
N THR A 22 -4.15 -4.25 12.38
CA THR A 22 -4.36 -4.50 13.81
C THR A 22 -3.18 -4.08 14.70
N LYS A 23 -1.97 -3.98 14.13
CA LYS A 23 -0.75 -3.61 14.88
C LYS A 23 -0.45 -2.11 14.83
N ILE A 24 -0.74 -1.45 13.71
CA ILE A 24 -0.42 -0.04 13.48
C ILE A 24 -1.70 0.78 13.61
N LEU A 25 -1.98 1.30 14.80
CA LEU A 25 -3.24 2.02 15.07
C LEU A 25 -3.14 3.54 14.89
N LYS A 26 -1.93 4.07 14.66
CA LYS A 26 -1.67 5.51 14.53
C LYS A 26 -0.48 5.78 13.61
N THR A 27 -0.45 6.95 12.99
CA THR A 27 0.62 7.36 12.07
C THR A 27 1.99 7.49 12.75
N THR A 28 1.99 7.71 14.07
CA THR A 28 3.18 7.83 14.94
C THR A 28 3.65 6.47 15.50
N ALA A 29 3.06 5.35 15.07
CA ALA A 29 3.42 4.02 15.60
C ALA A 29 4.80 3.53 15.13
N ARG A 30 5.36 4.17 14.11
CA ARG A 30 6.65 3.83 13.50
C ARG A 30 7.58 5.05 13.58
N SER A 31 8.87 4.79 13.73
CA SER A 31 9.86 5.86 13.77
C SER A 31 10.01 6.50 12.38
N ALA A 32 10.38 7.78 12.31
CA ALA A 32 10.60 8.45 11.04
C ALA A 32 11.63 7.75 10.12
N PRO A 33 12.79 7.24 10.63
CA PRO A 33 13.70 6.45 9.80
C PRO A 33 13.07 5.19 9.20
N GLU A 34 12.22 4.51 9.96
CA GLU A 34 11.51 3.32 9.51
C GLU A 34 10.49 3.67 8.43
N LEU A 35 9.71 4.75 8.62
CA LEU A 35 8.76 5.25 7.61
C LEU A 35 9.46 5.65 6.30
N ILE A 36 10.63 6.29 6.41
CA ILE A 36 11.48 6.62 5.25
C ILE A 36 11.98 5.35 4.54
N GLN A 37 12.36 4.32 5.28
CA GLN A 37 12.77 3.04 4.70
C GLN A 37 11.59 2.37 3.95
N MET A 38 10.41 2.26 4.57
CA MET A 38 9.24 1.66 3.91
C MET A 38 8.86 2.43 2.64
N LEU A 39 8.92 3.77 2.69
CA LEU A 39 8.67 4.61 1.51
C LEU A 39 9.74 4.41 0.43
N GLN A 40 11.02 4.33 0.81
CA GLN A 40 12.10 4.06 -0.13
C GLN A 40 11.88 2.73 -0.86
N GLU A 41 11.56 1.67 -0.12
CA GLU A 41 11.29 0.34 -0.68
C GLU A 41 10.13 0.41 -1.69
N ALA A 42 9.02 1.08 -1.33
CA ALA A 42 7.88 1.26 -2.23
C ALA A 42 8.25 2.07 -3.50
N LEU A 43 9.03 3.15 -3.37
CA LEU A 43 9.47 3.95 -4.50
C LEU A 43 10.40 3.15 -5.43
N VAL A 44 11.28 2.33 -4.87
CA VAL A 44 12.16 1.43 -5.65
C VAL A 44 11.32 0.37 -6.38
N ALA A 45 10.33 -0.21 -5.71
CA ALA A 45 9.42 -1.18 -6.32
C ALA A 45 8.61 -0.59 -7.48
N LEU A 46 8.28 0.70 -7.41
CA LEU A 46 7.60 1.46 -8.46
C LEU A 46 8.57 1.99 -9.54
N GLU A 47 9.84 1.60 -9.50
CA GLU A 47 10.89 2.04 -10.43
C GLU A 47 11.05 3.58 -10.50
N VAL A 48 10.78 4.26 -9.39
CA VAL A 48 10.96 5.70 -9.30
C VAL A 48 12.46 6.01 -9.42
N PRO A 49 12.88 6.86 -10.38
CA PRO A 49 14.29 7.05 -10.65
C PRO A 49 14.99 7.84 -9.55
N GLY A 50 16.25 7.50 -9.29
CA GLY A 50 17.14 8.33 -8.46
C GLY A 50 16.84 8.32 -6.97
N VAL A 51 16.11 7.33 -6.46
CA VAL A 51 15.83 7.17 -5.03
C VAL A 51 17.13 7.04 -4.24
N LYS A 52 17.38 7.97 -3.32
CA LYS A 52 18.56 8.00 -2.42
C LYS A 52 18.15 8.45 -1.03
N LEU A 53 18.53 7.69 -0.01
CA LEU A 53 18.35 8.08 1.39
C LEU A 53 19.26 9.25 1.78
N LYS A 54 18.94 9.90 2.90
CA LYS A 54 19.78 10.90 3.57
C LYS A 54 20.01 12.16 2.75
N LEU A 55 18.92 12.79 2.30
CA LEU A 55 18.94 14.14 1.71
C LEU A 55 19.42 15.18 2.73
N LEU A 56 18.87 15.11 3.94
CA LEU A 56 19.32 15.93 5.07
C LEU A 56 20.66 15.40 5.59
N THR A 57 21.40 16.28 6.25
CA THR A 57 22.67 15.95 6.91
C THR A 57 22.54 15.99 8.43
N GLY A 58 23.48 15.36 9.13
CA GLY A 58 23.53 15.36 10.59
C GLY A 58 22.53 14.39 11.26
N LYS A 59 22.07 14.75 12.47
CA LYS A 59 21.26 13.87 13.35
C LYS A 59 19.98 13.34 12.69
N TYR A 60 19.35 14.15 11.84
CA TYR A 60 18.09 13.81 11.18
C TYR A 60 18.27 13.35 9.73
N ALA A 61 19.48 12.95 9.34
CA ALA A 61 19.74 12.49 7.96
C ALA A 61 18.79 11.36 7.54
N SER A 62 18.58 10.37 8.42
CA SER A 62 17.68 9.24 8.15
C SER A 62 16.19 9.60 8.08
N TYR A 63 15.80 10.85 8.35
CA TYR A 63 14.40 11.32 8.27
C TYR A 63 14.06 11.78 6.85
N SER A 64 14.91 11.47 5.87
CA SER A 64 14.79 12.03 4.54
C SER A 64 15.33 11.12 3.46
N LEU A 65 14.77 11.30 2.26
CA LEU A 65 15.25 10.72 1.02
C LEU A 65 15.02 11.71 -0.13
N GLN A 66 15.57 11.43 -1.30
CA GLN A 66 15.28 12.17 -2.52
C GLN A 66 15.01 11.21 -3.67
N TYR A 67 14.29 11.68 -4.69
CA TYR A 67 14.07 10.98 -5.94
C TYR A 67 13.94 11.97 -7.12
N LYS A 68 13.91 11.47 -8.35
CA LYS A 68 13.56 12.27 -9.52
C LYS A 68 12.11 12.05 -9.90
N HIS A 69 11.34 13.13 -10.01
CA HIS A 69 9.94 13.06 -10.39
C HIS A 69 9.79 12.30 -11.72
N PRO A 70 8.93 11.27 -11.81
CA PRO A 70 8.97 10.39 -12.97
C PRO A 70 8.59 11.09 -14.29
N LYS A 71 7.70 12.10 -14.26
CA LYS A 71 7.31 12.91 -15.45
C LYS A 71 8.28 14.06 -15.71
N THR A 72 8.45 14.95 -14.73
CA THR A 72 9.18 16.23 -14.89
C THR A 72 10.69 16.09 -14.75
N LYS A 73 11.18 14.95 -14.23
CA LYS A 73 12.60 14.67 -13.92
C LYS A 73 13.23 15.59 -12.86
N GLU A 74 12.45 16.48 -12.26
CA GLU A 74 12.85 17.36 -11.18
C GLU A 74 13.30 16.57 -9.95
N ALA A 75 14.29 17.08 -9.22
CA ALA A 75 14.70 16.48 -7.95
C ALA A 75 13.67 16.82 -6.86
N ILE A 76 13.08 15.79 -6.26
CA ILE A 76 12.14 15.91 -5.14
C ILE A 76 12.84 15.42 -3.88
N GLY A 77 12.83 16.25 -2.85
CA GLY A 77 13.31 15.91 -1.52
C GLY A 77 12.16 15.62 -0.59
N LEU A 78 12.18 14.46 0.08
CA LEU A 78 11.19 14.05 1.06
C LEU A 78 11.79 14.10 2.45
N VAL A 79 11.04 14.69 3.38
CA VAL A 79 11.37 14.71 4.81
C VAL A 79 10.15 14.22 5.57
N TRP A 80 10.30 13.14 6.33
CA TRP A 80 9.21 12.58 7.15
C TRP A 80 9.54 12.74 8.62
N THR A 81 8.62 13.36 9.38
CA THR A 81 8.74 13.42 10.84
C THR A 81 7.39 13.41 11.54
N GLU A 82 7.24 12.49 12.50
CA GLU A 82 6.07 12.39 13.37
C GLU A 82 6.44 12.60 14.85
N ASP A 83 7.65 13.10 15.13
CA ASP A 83 8.09 13.37 16.49
C ASP A 83 7.18 14.40 17.17
N ALA A 84 6.80 14.13 18.41
CA ALA A 84 6.03 15.06 19.23
C ALA A 84 6.86 16.28 19.69
N SER A 85 8.19 16.13 19.74
CA SER A 85 9.10 17.18 20.21
C SER A 85 9.19 18.34 19.22
N MET A 86 8.81 19.54 19.67
CA MET A 86 8.97 20.78 18.90
C MET A 86 10.44 21.18 18.71
N GLN A 87 11.34 20.71 19.58
CA GLN A 87 12.78 20.90 19.39
C GLN A 87 13.29 20.05 18.22
N SER A 88 12.85 18.78 18.11
CA SER A 88 13.14 17.96 16.94
C SER A 88 12.62 18.62 15.68
N PHE A 89 11.37 19.10 15.70
CA PHE A 89 10.77 19.78 14.56
C PHE A 89 11.57 21.01 14.12
N TYR A 90 11.98 21.88 15.06
CA TYR A 90 12.85 23.02 14.77
C TYR A 90 14.15 22.60 14.06
N HIS A 91 14.85 21.60 14.60
CA HIS A 91 16.12 21.16 14.00
C HIS A 91 15.94 20.53 12.61
N ILE A 92 14.84 19.80 12.39
CA ILE A 92 14.51 19.24 11.08
C ILE A 92 14.22 20.36 10.08
N MET A 93 13.44 21.36 10.46
CA MET A 93 13.15 22.53 9.60
C MET A 93 14.42 23.32 9.27
N ASN A 94 15.31 23.52 10.25
CA ASN A 94 16.62 24.16 10.02
C ASN A 94 17.51 23.33 9.07
N ALA A 95 17.46 21.99 9.15
CA ALA A 95 18.13 21.13 8.19
C ALA A 95 17.54 21.26 6.78
N CYS A 96 16.22 21.43 6.66
CA CYS A 96 15.53 21.65 5.38
C CYS A 96 15.98 22.94 4.69
N GLN A 97 16.21 24.04 5.44
CA GLN A 97 16.70 25.30 4.87
C GLN A 97 18.05 25.18 4.16
N LYS A 98 18.85 24.17 4.51
CA LYS A 98 20.18 23.93 3.92
C LYS A 98 20.11 23.09 2.65
N VAL A 99 18.95 22.54 2.30
CA VAL A 99 18.79 21.74 1.09
C VAL A 99 18.68 22.68 -0.11
N THR A 100 19.50 22.44 -1.12
CA THR A 100 19.52 23.19 -2.38
C THR A 100 19.32 22.26 -3.57
N GLY A 101 18.64 22.73 -4.62
CA GLY A 101 18.50 21.99 -5.88
C GLY A 101 17.46 20.86 -5.87
N ALA A 102 16.63 20.79 -4.83
CA ALA A 102 15.47 19.88 -4.78
C ALA A 102 14.25 20.62 -4.24
N ARG A 103 13.08 20.33 -4.82
CA ARG A 103 11.79 20.78 -4.29
C ARG A 103 11.41 19.89 -3.11
N LEU A 104 11.10 20.48 -1.98
CA LEU A 104 10.84 19.75 -0.74
C LEU A 104 9.36 19.39 -0.59
N LYS A 105 9.12 18.18 -0.10
CA LYS A 105 7.83 17.70 0.38
C LYS A 105 7.99 17.24 1.84
N LEU A 106 7.30 17.91 2.76
CA LEU A 106 7.22 17.51 4.16
C LEU A 106 6.09 16.50 4.34
N LEU A 107 6.39 15.36 4.94
CA LEU A 107 5.43 14.34 5.35
C LEU A 107 5.26 14.41 6.87
N ARG A 108 4.11 14.94 7.32
CA ARG A 108 3.80 15.08 8.74
C ARG A 108 2.30 15.21 9.00
N SER A 109 1.77 14.42 9.92
CA SER A 109 0.40 14.57 10.44
C SER A 109 0.36 15.25 11.81
N GLY A 110 1.46 15.21 12.57
CA GLY A 110 1.59 15.88 13.87
C GLY A 110 1.52 17.42 13.81
N ASN A 111 1.26 18.04 14.97
CA ASN A 111 1.18 19.49 15.13
C ASN A 111 2.50 20.18 14.70
N LEU A 112 2.40 21.36 14.07
CA LEU A 112 3.51 22.20 13.61
C LEU A 112 3.95 23.25 14.64
N GLY A 113 3.39 23.22 15.85
CA GLY A 113 3.61 24.20 16.91
C GLY A 113 2.84 25.50 16.69
N LEU A 114 3.03 26.46 17.60
CA LEU A 114 2.43 27.79 17.48
C LEU A 114 3.16 28.61 16.40
N PRO A 115 2.48 29.55 15.72
CA PRO A 115 3.08 30.38 14.66
C PRO A 115 4.34 31.16 15.10
N LYS A 116 4.44 31.51 16.38
CA LYS A 116 5.58 32.24 16.96
C LYS A 116 6.80 31.36 17.29
N THR A 117 6.70 30.05 17.14
CA THR A 117 7.82 29.14 17.41
C THR A 117 8.80 29.15 16.23
N ALA A 118 10.10 29.08 16.52
CA ALA A 118 11.13 29.13 15.49
C ALA A 118 10.96 28.04 14.42
N GLY A 119 10.58 26.82 14.83
CA GLY A 119 10.30 25.73 13.89
C GLY A 119 9.14 26.03 12.94
N ASN A 120 8.03 26.58 13.47
CA ASN A 120 6.88 26.98 12.64
C ASN A 120 7.24 28.13 11.69
N GLN A 121 7.98 29.13 12.16
CA GLN A 121 8.42 30.25 11.33
C GLN A 121 9.24 29.79 10.12
N ILE A 122 10.19 28.87 10.34
CA ILE A 122 10.97 28.26 9.24
C ILE A 122 10.05 27.45 8.32
N TYR A 123 9.15 26.64 8.89
CA TYR A 123 8.17 25.88 8.09
C TYR A 123 7.38 26.81 7.16
N ARG A 124 6.85 27.93 7.65
CA ARG A 124 6.06 28.86 6.82
C ARG A 124 6.88 29.44 5.68
N GLN A 125 8.11 29.88 5.98
CA GLN A 125 9.04 30.37 4.96
C GLN A 125 9.32 29.33 3.88
N LEU A 126 9.47 28.06 4.27
CA LEU A 126 9.78 26.98 3.35
C LEU A 126 8.57 26.45 2.60
N PHE A 127 7.38 26.39 3.19
CA PHE A 127 6.25 25.59 2.67
C PHE A 127 4.94 26.36 2.42
N GLU A 128 4.78 27.60 2.92
CA GLU A 128 3.54 28.39 2.66
C GLU A 128 3.71 29.37 1.49
N SER A 129 4.93 29.78 1.17
CA SER A 129 5.21 30.81 0.15
C SER A 129 6.17 30.33 -0.95
N THR A 130 6.29 29.02 -1.13
CA THR A 130 7.16 28.42 -2.15
C THR A 130 6.43 27.30 -2.89
N GLU A 131 7.10 26.68 -3.85
CA GLU A 131 6.58 25.48 -4.51
C GLU A 131 6.65 24.23 -3.62
N ASN A 132 7.35 24.26 -2.49
CA ASN A 132 7.41 23.12 -1.58
C ASN A 132 6.02 22.75 -1.04
N GLN A 133 5.82 21.48 -0.71
CA GLN A 133 4.51 20.98 -0.30
C GLN A 133 4.57 20.34 1.09
N HIS A 134 3.43 20.38 1.78
CA HIS A 134 3.20 19.64 3.00
C HIS A 134 2.08 18.64 2.77
N ILE A 135 2.40 17.35 2.92
CA ILE A 135 1.45 16.24 2.80
C ILE A 135 1.25 15.65 4.19
N LYS A 136 0.00 15.35 4.54
CA LYS A 136 -0.36 14.66 5.78
C LYS A 136 -0.59 13.18 5.49
N PRO A 137 0.34 12.28 5.84
CA PRO A 137 0.16 10.87 5.59
C PRO A 137 -1.06 10.32 6.34
N ASN A 138 -1.87 9.53 5.66
CA ASN A 138 -2.97 8.81 6.27
C ASN A 138 -2.54 7.41 6.76
N LEU A 139 -3.32 6.85 7.68
CA LEU A 139 -3.00 5.58 8.31
C LEU A 139 -3.00 4.41 7.31
N THR A 140 -3.95 4.39 6.38
CA THR A 140 -4.06 3.40 5.30
C THR A 140 -2.79 3.32 4.45
N SER A 141 -2.22 4.46 4.08
CA SER A 141 -0.96 4.51 3.30
C SER A 141 0.18 3.88 4.09
N ILE A 142 0.26 4.14 5.40
CA ILE A 142 1.27 3.53 6.27
C ILE A 142 1.05 2.01 6.37
N HIS A 143 -0.19 1.53 6.39
CA HIS A 143 -0.48 0.09 6.36
C HIS A 143 0.02 -0.56 5.07
N HIS A 144 -0.23 0.03 3.90
CA HIS A 144 0.29 -0.51 2.63
C HIS A 144 1.82 -0.51 2.59
N LEU A 145 2.46 0.58 3.01
CA LEU A 145 3.92 0.67 3.09
C LEU A 145 4.51 -0.38 4.05
N ALA A 146 3.93 -0.53 5.23
CA ALA A 146 4.37 -1.53 6.22
C ALA A 146 4.10 -2.96 5.77
N THR A 147 3.03 -3.21 5.01
CA THR A 147 2.72 -4.51 4.41
C THR A 147 3.80 -4.88 3.40
N TYR A 148 4.14 -3.97 2.48
CA TYR A 148 5.23 -4.21 1.54
C TYR A 148 6.57 -4.45 2.26
N HIS A 149 6.89 -3.62 3.25
CA HIS A 149 8.09 -3.77 4.06
C HIS A 149 8.17 -5.14 4.75
N SER A 150 7.04 -5.66 5.25
CA SER A 150 7.00 -6.99 5.86
C SER A 150 7.31 -8.10 4.87
N PHE A 151 6.89 -7.98 3.60
CA PHE A 151 7.25 -8.91 2.54
C PHE A 151 8.73 -8.81 2.16
N VAL A 152 9.29 -7.59 2.08
CA VAL A 152 10.73 -7.39 1.85
C VAL A 152 11.55 -8.08 2.95
N ASN A 153 11.13 -7.97 4.21
CA ASN A 153 11.77 -8.67 5.33
C ASN A 153 11.61 -10.19 5.23
N ALA A 154 10.42 -10.70 4.86
CA ALA A 154 10.18 -12.12 4.68
C ALA A 154 11.02 -12.71 3.53
N ILE A 155 11.24 -11.97 2.45
CA ILE A 155 12.18 -12.33 1.38
C ILE A 155 13.61 -12.43 1.92
N ALA A 156 14.05 -11.42 2.69
CA ALA A 156 15.39 -11.41 3.27
C ALA A 156 15.61 -12.60 4.23
N ALA A 157 14.57 -13.01 4.95
CA ALA A 157 14.55 -14.19 5.82
C ALA A 157 14.33 -15.53 5.07
N ARG A 158 14.01 -15.49 3.77
CA ARG A 158 13.62 -16.65 2.94
C ARG A 158 12.35 -17.36 3.41
N GLU A 159 11.43 -16.62 4.01
CA GLU A 159 10.17 -17.13 4.58
C GLU A 159 8.97 -16.95 3.64
N LEU A 160 9.08 -16.08 2.62
CA LEU A 160 8.00 -15.87 1.65
C LEU A 160 8.04 -16.92 0.54
N VAL A 161 7.10 -17.86 0.59
CA VAL A 161 6.92 -18.92 -0.40
C VAL A 161 5.57 -18.72 -1.11
N LEU A 162 5.60 -18.66 -2.44
CA LEU A 162 4.40 -18.61 -3.30
C LEU A 162 4.57 -19.59 -4.45
N GLY A 163 3.49 -20.25 -4.88
CA GLY A 163 3.54 -21.25 -5.96
C GLY A 163 4.48 -22.43 -5.66
N GLY A 164 4.69 -22.73 -4.37
CA GLY A 164 5.61 -23.77 -3.91
C GLY A 164 7.10 -23.41 -4.00
N LYS A 165 7.46 -22.15 -4.28
CA LYS A 165 8.84 -21.68 -4.40
C LYS A 165 9.10 -20.47 -3.50
N ALA A 166 10.29 -20.40 -2.89
CA ALA A 166 10.75 -19.20 -2.20
C ALA A 166 10.92 -18.04 -3.20
N LEU A 167 10.22 -16.94 -2.95
CA LEU A 167 10.22 -15.77 -3.82
C LEU A 167 11.52 -14.97 -3.66
N SER A 168 11.98 -14.35 -4.75
CA SER A 168 13.09 -13.38 -4.74
C SER A 168 12.58 -11.93 -4.73
N LEU A 169 13.44 -10.99 -4.34
CA LEU A 169 13.06 -9.57 -4.32
C LEU A 169 12.63 -9.04 -5.71
N PRO A 170 13.30 -9.37 -6.82
CA PRO A 170 12.83 -8.97 -8.16
C PRO A 170 11.45 -9.53 -8.50
N GLU A 171 11.16 -10.78 -8.15
CA GLU A 171 9.83 -11.39 -8.37
C GLU A 171 8.75 -10.71 -7.51
N LEU A 172 9.06 -10.35 -6.26
CA LEU A 172 8.15 -9.56 -5.41
C LEU A 172 7.86 -8.18 -6.01
N ILE A 173 8.88 -7.47 -6.49
CA ILE A 173 8.72 -6.17 -7.16
C ILE A 173 7.80 -6.30 -8.38
N GLN A 174 8.01 -7.33 -9.20
CA GLN A 174 7.16 -7.61 -10.35
C GLN A 174 5.70 -7.85 -9.94
N LEU A 175 5.46 -8.72 -8.95
CA LEU A 175 4.11 -9.02 -8.46
C LEU A 175 3.40 -7.78 -7.92
N VAL A 176 4.10 -6.94 -7.14
CA VAL A 176 3.53 -5.69 -6.61
C VAL A 176 3.09 -4.74 -7.71
N ARG A 177 3.88 -4.63 -8.79
CA ARG A 177 3.55 -3.79 -9.93
C ARG A 177 2.38 -4.35 -10.75
N GLU A 178 2.43 -5.64 -11.07
CA GLU A 178 1.39 -6.31 -11.87
C GLU A 178 0.02 -6.32 -11.16
N THR A 179 0.03 -6.41 -9.83
CA THR A 179 -1.20 -6.41 -9.04
C THR A 179 -1.67 -5.03 -8.60
N GLY A 180 -0.82 -4.00 -8.73
CA GLY A 180 -1.15 -2.63 -8.38
C GLY A 180 -1.44 -2.40 -6.89
N VAL A 181 -1.04 -3.31 -6.00
CA VAL A 181 -1.40 -3.25 -4.56
C VAL A 181 -0.89 -1.99 -3.85
N LEU A 182 0.22 -1.40 -4.32
CA LEU A 182 0.73 -0.13 -3.81
C LEU A 182 -0.04 1.10 -4.31
N ALA A 183 -0.81 0.99 -5.40
CA ALA A 183 -1.61 2.11 -5.90
C ALA A 183 -2.72 2.50 -4.90
N GLN A 184 -3.10 1.61 -3.99
CA GLN A 184 -4.05 1.87 -2.92
C GLN A 184 -3.50 2.79 -1.80
N ALA A 185 -2.18 3.04 -1.77
CA ALA A 185 -1.58 3.99 -0.85
C ALA A 185 -1.72 5.42 -1.38
N GLN A 186 -2.68 6.19 -0.84
CA GLN A 186 -2.91 7.59 -1.20
C GLN A 186 -1.63 8.44 -1.17
N LEU A 187 -0.74 8.20 -0.20
CA LEU A 187 0.54 8.92 -0.13
C LEU A 187 1.36 8.79 -1.42
N LEU A 188 1.36 7.62 -2.07
CA LEU A 188 2.10 7.43 -3.32
C LEU A 188 1.43 8.17 -4.50
N GLN A 189 0.12 8.39 -4.43
CA GLN A 189 -0.60 9.23 -5.39
C GLN A 189 -0.33 10.72 -5.14
N ASP A 190 -0.36 11.17 -3.89
CA ASP A 190 -0.04 12.56 -3.49
C ASP A 190 1.41 12.94 -3.85
N LEU A 191 2.28 11.93 -3.96
CA LEU A 191 3.66 12.09 -4.42
C LEU A 191 3.80 12.16 -5.95
N ASP A 192 2.72 11.90 -6.71
CA ASP A 192 2.67 11.77 -8.19
C ASP A 192 3.71 10.78 -8.72
N VAL A 193 3.91 9.66 -8.00
CA VAL A 193 4.83 8.58 -8.39
C VAL A 193 4.13 7.37 -8.98
N ILE A 194 2.81 7.27 -8.80
CA ILE A 194 1.97 6.32 -9.54
C ILE A 194 1.71 6.95 -10.91
N LEU A 195 2.59 6.67 -11.86
CA LEU A 195 2.36 6.97 -13.27
C LEU A 195 1.29 6.02 -13.79
N ASP A 196 0.22 6.52 -14.40
CA ASP A 196 -0.84 5.77 -15.08
C ASP A 196 -0.39 4.37 -15.55
N ILE A 197 -0.45 3.38 -14.65
CA ILE A 197 -0.11 1.97 -14.97
C ILE A 197 -1.23 1.38 -15.85
N THR A 198 -2.33 2.11 -15.96
CA THR A 198 -3.38 1.98 -16.95
C THR A 198 -3.79 3.40 -17.33
N GLY A 199 -3.75 3.76 -18.62
CA GLY A 199 -4.24 5.06 -19.08
C GLY A 199 -5.71 5.25 -18.68
N ALA A 200 -5.93 5.91 -17.54
CA ALA A 200 -7.23 6.35 -17.05
C ALA A 200 -6.97 7.46 -16.05
N VAL A 201 -7.08 8.69 -16.55
CA VAL A 201 -7.31 9.88 -15.74
C VAL A 201 -8.64 9.66 -15.06
N ASP A 202 -8.61 9.35 -13.77
CA ASP A 202 -9.41 9.97 -12.72
C ASP A 202 -8.96 9.37 -11.40
N SER A 203 -9.15 10.14 -10.32
CA SER A 203 -8.87 9.69 -8.95
C SER A 203 -9.40 8.27 -8.75
N PRO A 204 -8.70 7.38 -8.01
CA PRO A 204 -9.22 6.05 -7.79
C PRO A 204 -10.65 6.18 -7.25
N PRO A 205 -11.61 5.45 -7.83
CA PRO A 205 -12.96 5.45 -7.28
C PRO A 205 -12.88 5.08 -5.80
N PRO A 206 -13.86 5.54 -4.99
CA PRO A 206 -14.00 5.07 -3.62
C PRO A 206 -13.78 3.56 -3.58
N ILE A 207 -13.08 3.07 -2.55
CA ILE A 207 -12.85 1.63 -2.36
C ILE A 207 -14.21 0.94 -2.44
N ASP A 208 -14.49 0.31 -3.58
CA ASP A 208 -15.72 -0.41 -3.81
C ASP A 208 -15.57 -1.75 -3.11
N GLU A 209 -16.15 -1.88 -1.92
CA GLU A 209 -16.15 -3.11 -1.13
C GLU A 209 -16.68 -4.30 -1.95
N THR A 210 -17.62 -4.05 -2.88
CA THR A 210 -18.13 -5.07 -3.80
C THR A 210 -17.05 -5.51 -4.78
N ALA A 211 -16.27 -4.59 -5.33
CA ALA A 211 -15.15 -4.92 -6.19
C ALA A 211 -14.07 -5.70 -5.43
N LEU A 212 -13.74 -5.31 -4.19
CA LEU A 212 -12.80 -6.04 -3.34
C LEU A 212 -13.29 -7.46 -3.03
N LEU A 213 -14.58 -7.60 -2.72
CA LEU A 213 -15.23 -8.90 -2.50
C LEU A 213 -15.09 -9.80 -3.73
N ARG A 214 -15.41 -9.26 -4.91
CA ARG A 214 -15.31 -9.98 -6.19
C ARG A 214 -13.89 -10.42 -6.49
N ASP A 215 -12.92 -9.53 -6.32
CA ASP A 215 -11.50 -9.81 -6.51
C ASP A 215 -11.01 -10.90 -5.55
N TYR A 216 -11.34 -10.79 -4.25
CA TYR A 216 -10.96 -11.78 -3.25
C TYR A 216 -11.53 -13.17 -3.57
N LEU A 217 -12.84 -13.24 -3.86
CA LEU A 217 -13.52 -14.48 -4.22
C LEU A 217 -12.83 -15.12 -5.43
N MET A 218 -12.58 -14.35 -6.48
CA MET A 218 -11.96 -14.87 -7.70
C MET A 218 -10.52 -15.34 -7.45
N ASN A 219 -9.72 -14.58 -6.70
CA ASN A 219 -8.37 -14.99 -6.35
C ASN A 219 -8.38 -16.30 -5.54
N LEU A 220 -9.31 -16.44 -4.59
CA LEU A 220 -9.45 -17.66 -3.81
C LEU A 220 -9.82 -18.86 -4.68
N MET A 221 -10.75 -18.68 -5.63
CA MET A 221 -11.15 -19.73 -6.57
C MET A 221 -10.05 -20.09 -7.57
N ILE A 222 -9.28 -19.11 -8.06
CA ILE A 222 -8.11 -19.36 -8.92
C ILE A 222 -7.03 -20.14 -8.16
N THR A 223 -6.80 -19.84 -6.87
CA THR A 223 -5.77 -20.55 -6.10
C THR A 223 -6.23 -21.95 -5.68
N GLN A 224 -7.48 -22.12 -5.23
CA GLN A 224 -7.98 -23.39 -4.70
C GLN A 224 -8.54 -24.32 -5.78
N GLN A 225 -8.93 -23.78 -6.94
CA GLN A 225 -9.54 -24.47 -8.10
C GLN A 225 -10.92 -25.08 -7.82
N ILE A 226 -11.10 -25.75 -6.68
CA ILE A 226 -12.34 -26.36 -6.23
C ILE A 226 -12.42 -26.31 -4.69
N MET A 227 -13.58 -25.98 -4.15
CA MET A 227 -13.80 -26.03 -2.70
C MET A 227 -15.27 -26.22 -2.33
N GLY A 228 -15.53 -26.56 -1.06
CA GLY A 228 -16.89 -26.57 -0.54
C GLY A 228 -17.47 -25.15 -0.54
N LEU A 229 -18.69 -24.99 -1.05
CA LEU A 229 -19.40 -23.70 -1.03
C LEU A 229 -19.52 -23.11 0.40
N PRO A 230 -19.80 -23.91 1.46
CA PRO A 230 -19.77 -23.38 2.83
C PRO A 230 -18.40 -22.84 3.25
N THR A 231 -17.32 -23.48 2.82
CA THR A 231 -15.94 -23.06 3.12
C THR A 231 -15.60 -21.76 2.41
N LEU A 232 -16.00 -21.62 1.13
CA LEU A 232 -15.84 -20.37 0.37
C LEU A 232 -16.50 -19.22 1.12
N ILE A 233 -17.74 -19.41 1.52
CA ILE A 233 -18.50 -18.34 2.14
C ILE A 233 -17.98 -18.03 3.55
N ALA A 234 -17.57 -19.03 4.32
CA ALA A 234 -16.92 -18.79 5.62
C ALA A 234 -15.59 -18.03 5.47
N ALA A 235 -14.81 -18.29 4.42
CA ALA A 235 -13.59 -17.55 4.12
C ALA A 235 -13.90 -16.09 3.75
N ILE A 236 -14.90 -15.87 2.90
CA ILE A 236 -15.38 -14.53 2.53
C ILE A 236 -15.89 -13.77 3.75
N GLN A 237 -16.71 -14.37 4.61
CA GLN A 237 -17.23 -13.71 5.82
C GLN A 237 -16.13 -13.36 6.82
N ARG A 238 -15.07 -14.16 6.89
CA ARG A 238 -13.88 -13.82 7.67
C ARG A 238 -13.09 -12.66 7.03
N GLN A 239 -13.12 -12.57 5.71
CA GLN A 239 -12.52 -11.48 4.95
C GLN A 239 -13.34 -10.18 5.09
N PHE A 240 -14.66 -10.25 5.01
CA PHE A 240 -15.55 -9.10 5.04
C PHE A 240 -16.64 -9.32 6.10
N PRO A 241 -16.33 -9.10 7.40
CA PRO A 241 -17.24 -9.40 8.50
C PRO A 241 -18.56 -8.63 8.43
N ASP A 242 -18.52 -7.41 7.87
CA ASP A 242 -19.66 -6.51 7.78
C ASP A 242 -20.50 -6.73 6.51
N GLN A 243 -20.07 -7.63 5.61
CA GLN A 243 -20.77 -7.90 4.36
C GLN A 243 -22.01 -8.76 4.58
N ASP A 244 -23.17 -8.32 4.10
CA ASP A 244 -24.39 -9.13 4.12
C ASP A 244 -24.19 -10.41 3.31
N ARG A 245 -24.57 -11.54 3.90
CA ARG A 245 -24.59 -12.85 3.27
C ARG A 245 -25.31 -12.85 1.93
N LYS A 246 -26.40 -12.08 1.80
CA LYS A 246 -27.13 -11.96 0.53
C LYS A 246 -26.25 -11.42 -0.60
N ILE A 247 -25.39 -10.45 -0.30
CA ILE A 247 -24.49 -9.87 -1.31
C ILE A 247 -23.41 -10.88 -1.70
N ILE A 248 -22.91 -11.67 -0.74
CA ILE A 248 -21.95 -12.75 -1.02
C ILE A 248 -22.58 -13.80 -1.93
N ASP A 249 -23.79 -14.27 -1.60
CA ASP A 249 -24.51 -15.26 -2.39
C ASP A 249 -24.81 -14.72 -3.81
N GLN A 250 -25.30 -13.48 -3.92
CA GLN A 250 -25.51 -12.81 -5.22
C GLN A 250 -24.23 -12.69 -6.04
N THR A 251 -23.10 -12.41 -5.41
CA THR A 251 -21.80 -12.31 -6.09
C THR A 251 -21.36 -13.67 -6.64
N ILE A 252 -21.56 -14.74 -5.87
CA ILE A 252 -21.28 -16.11 -6.31
C ILE A 252 -22.17 -16.50 -7.49
N ASP A 253 -23.48 -16.22 -7.38
CA ASP A 253 -24.46 -16.52 -8.44
C ASP A 253 -24.09 -15.78 -9.74
N GLN A 254 -23.76 -14.49 -9.66
CA GLN A 254 -23.29 -13.72 -10.82
C GLN A 254 -22.05 -14.33 -11.47
N PHE A 255 -21.09 -14.84 -10.68
CA PHE A 255 -19.92 -15.52 -11.25
C PHE A 255 -20.26 -16.87 -11.89
N CYS A 256 -21.31 -17.56 -11.43
CA CYS A 256 -21.80 -18.77 -12.06
C CYS A 256 -22.52 -18.46 -13.37
N ASP A 257 -23.35 -17.41 -13.39
CA ASP A 257 -24.03 -16.91 -14.58
C ASP A 257 -23.03 -16.45 -15.65
N ASP A 258 -21.96 -15.78 -15.24
CA ASP A 258 -20.83 -15.36 -16.09
C ASP A 258 -19.95 -16.54 -16.57
N GLN A 259 -20.26 -17.78 -16.19
CA GLN A 259 -19.45 -18.98 -16.49
C GLN A 259 -17.99 -18.89 -16.02
N LYS A 260 -17.75 -18.13 -14.95
CA LYS A 260 -16.43 -18.06 -14.30
C LYS A 260 -16.29 -19.11 -13.20
N LEU A 261 -17.42 -19.53 -12.63
CA LEU A 261 -17.52 -20.57 -11.62
C LEU A 261 -18.61 -21.57 -11.99
N SER A 262 -18.54 -22.78 -11.45
CA SER A 262 -19.62 -23.75 -11.58
C SER A 262 -19.94 -24.41 -10.26
N LEU A 263 -21.24 -24.47 -9.96
CA LEU A 263 -21.76 -25.19 -8.81
C LEU A 263 -21.87 -26.68 -9.14
N LEU A 264 -21.11 -27.48 -8.42
CA LEU A 264 -21.14 -28.93 -8.52
C LEU A 264 -22.15 -29.49 -7.50
N ASN A 265 -22.93 -30.48 -7.93
CA ASN A 265 -23.98 -31.13 -7.14
C ASN A 265 -25.04 -30.14 -6.61
N PRO A 266 -25.71 -29.35 -7.48
CA PRO A 266 -26.67 -28.32 -7.06
C PRO A 266 -27.88 -28.90 -6.29
N THR A 267 -28.22 -30.17 -6.54
CA THR A 267 -29.32 -30.90 -5.91
C THR A 267 -28.99 -31.44 -4.53
N GLU A 268 -27.72 -31.42 -4.11
CA GLU A 268 -27.32 -31.84 -2.78
C GLU A 268 -27.62 -30.78 -1.69
N LYS A 269 -27.61 -31.25 -0.43
CA LYS A 269 -27.75 -30.38 0.74
C LYS A 269 -26.68 -29.27 0.69
N PRO A 270 -26.99 -28.02 1.12
CA PRO A 270 -26.05 -26.90 1.05
C PRO A 270 -24.65 -27.19 1.61
N ALA A 271 -24.56 -28.00 2.68
CA ALA A 271 -23.30 -28.40 3.30
C ALA A 271 -22.36 -29.26 2.42
N ARG A 272 -22.88 -29.88 1.35
CA ARG A 272 -22.16 -30.78 0.46
C ARG A 272 -21.97 -30.21 -0.95
N ARG A 273 -22.49 -29.01 -1.20
CA ARG A 273 -22.32 -28.32 -2.48
C ARG A 273 -20.87 -27.90 -2.63
N MET A 274 -20.32 -28.15 -3.80
CA MET A 274 -18.95 -27.79 -4.17
C MET A 274 -19.02 -26.72 -5.25
N ILE A 275 -18.01 -25.87 -5.32
CA ILE A 275 -17.87 -24.85 -6.36
C ILE A 275 -16.48 -24.98 -6.97
N CYS A 276 -16.40 -24.90 -8.30
CA CYS A 276 -15.14 -24.94 -9.03
C CYS A 276 -14.94 -23.70 -9.90
N TRP A 277 -13.67 -23.35 -10.09
CA TRP A 277 -13.27 -22.33 -11.05
C TRP A 277 -13.31 -22.88 -12.47
N GLN A 278 -13.79 -22.07 -13.41
CA GLN A 278 -13.77 -22.38 -14.83
C GLN A 278 -12.70 -21.53 -15.52
N PRO A 279 -11.57 -22.12 -15.93
CA PRO A 279 -10.59 -21.42 -16.74
C PRO A 279 -11.21 -21.10 -18.10
N THR A 280 -11.28 -19.80 -18.41
CA THR A 280 -11.58 -19.26 -19.74
C THR A 280 -10.34 -19.20 -20.60
#